data_AF-A0A951MTV1-F1
#
_entry.id   AF-A0A951MTV1-F1
#
_cell.length_a   1.000
_cell.length_b   1.000
_cell.length_c   1.000
_cell.angle_alpha   90.00
_cell.angle_beta   90.00
_cell.angle_gamma   90.00
#
_symmetry.space_group_name_H-M   'P 1'
#
loop_
_entity.id
_entity.type
_entity.pdbx_description
1 polymer ?
#
loop_
_entity_poly.entity_id
_entity_poly.type
_entity_poly.pdbx_seq_one_letter_code
_entity_poly.pdbx_strand_id
1 'polypeptide(L)'
;MPTYDQAGFIARAIASLLDQSLAGWELVIVDDASPDDTSEVVEPYLEDGRVSYERLPSNRGLGAALNHALARSTAPLVAYLPSDDIYHRDHLCALVTCLDVHPEAVLAVAGVRHHYNRSALGRIDGHPLQLVQVAHRRTADRWLERHELVTDDLDRMLWSSLLEHGTAAETGQVTCEWVDHPAQHHKLLQEPVGGINPYRLRFEISTPLRFHTTVGNPIDEVEHYRRFRDRPSTPQAGDGLKILLVGELAYNAERVLALEERGHRLYGLWTDAPYWYNTVGPLPFGHVEDLPRHGWQDAVRRIRPDVIYALLNWQAVPFAHRVLEAELGIPFVWHFKEGPFICLEQGTWPELVELYIRADGRIWSSPEMGDWFATVAPALADDTPALVLDGDLPKEDWFTGDRSPRLSERDGEVHTVVPGRPIGLHPPDVAALAERGIHLHFYGDFTHGQWKGWIDTTRRLAPRHLHLHTHVDQDRWVEEFSRYDAGWLHVFASDNAGELRRANWDDLNYPARLATLVAAGLPVLQRDNAGHLVATQTLVRDLGLGLFFTDFGDLAAQLHDRTQVATLAERVWRQRHQLTFDHHADRLVAFFRRVISEAHR
;
A
#
# COMPACT_ATOMS: atom_id res chain seq x y z
N MET A 1 -21.71 10.45 18.46
CA MET A 1 -21.89 9.78 17.16
C MET A 1 -21.09 10.54 16.12
N PRO A 2 -19.89 10.07 15.75
CA PRO A 2 -19.19 10.59 14.57
C PRO A 2 -19.91 10.10 13.30
N THR A 3 -19.99 10.94 12.26
CA THR A 3 -20.56 10.57 10.96
C THR A 3 -19.79 11.23 9.81
N TYR A 4 -19.69 10.52 8.67
CA TYR A 4 -19.16 11.04 7.41
C TYR A 4 -19.67 10.16 6.27
N ASP A 5 -20.52 10.72 5.40
CA ASP A 5 -21.05 10.01 4.21
C ASP A 5 -21.81 8.72 4.59
N GLN A 6 -22.81 8.87 5.46
CA GLN A 6 -23.54 7.77 6.11
C GLN A 6 -25.06 8.03 6.14
N ALA A 7 -25.61 8.83 5.22
CA ALA A 7 -27.04 9.13 5.14
C ALA A 7 -27.91 7.87 5.11
N GLY A 8 -27.42 6.80 4.47
CA GLY A 8 -28.12 5.51 4.37
C GLY A 8 -28.20 4.71 5.69
N PHE A 9 -27.44 5.08 6.72
CA PHE A 9 -27.37 4.32 7.97
C PHE A 9 -27.82 5.12 9.20
N ILE A 10 -27.50 6.41 9.25
CA ILE A 10 -27.60 7.23 10.46
C ILE A 10 -28.99 7.23 11.11
N ALA A 11 -30.05 7.18 10.31
CA ALA A 11 -31.44 7.14 10.80
C ALA A 11 -31.70 5.95 11.74
N ARG A 12 -31.22 4.75 11.40
CA ARG A 12 -31.46 3.57 12.25
C ARG A 12 -30.64 3.63 13.53
N ALA A 13 -29.43 4.20 13.47
CA ALA A 13 -28.58 4.38 14.64
C ALA A 13 -29.26 5.32 15.63
N ILE A 14 -29.73 6.48 15.18
CA ILE A 14 -30.47 7.43 16.03
C ILE A 14 -31.75 6.79 16.59
N ALA A 15 -32.54 6.10 15.76
CA ALA A 15 -33.73 5.40 16.21
C ALA A 15 -33.44 4.37 17.32
N SER A 16 -32.32 3.65 17.23
CA SER A 16 -31.89 2.68 18.25
C SER A 16 -31.53 3.33 19.59
N LEU A 17 -31.03 4.57 19.56
CA LEU A 17 -30.77 5.35 20.76
C LEU A 17 -32.06 5.90 21.37
N LEU A 18 -33.01 6.31 20.54
CA LEU A 18 -34.32 6.78 20.99
C LEU A 18 -35.15 5.69 21.69
N ASP A 19 -34.95 4.43 21.31
CA ASP A 19 -35.61 3.27 21.94
C ASP A 19 -34.95 2.79 23.25
N GLN A 20 -33.86 3.43 23.71
CA GLN A 20 -33.18 3.00 24.93
C GLN A 20 -34.08 3.05 26.18
N SER A 21 -33.98 2.03 27.03
CA SER A 21 -34.71 1.95 28.30
C SER A 21 -34.20 2.94 29.36
N LEU A 22 -32.94 3.37 29.24
CA LEU A 22 -32.38 4.47 30.02
C LEU A 22 -32.80 5.81 29.41
N ALA A 23 -33.46 6.68 30.18
CA ALA A 23 -33.91 7.99 29.68
C ALA A 23 -32.86 9.10 29.76
N GLY A 24 -31.91 9.00 30.70
CA GLY A 24 -30.93 10.04 31.02
C GLY A 24 -29.70 10.01 30.13
N TRP A 25 -29.84 10.37 28.86
CA TRP A 25 -28.74 10.49 27.90
C TRP A 25 -28.84 11.77 27.07
N GLU A 26 -27.70 12.16 26.49
CA GLU A 26 -27.60 13.16 25.43
C GLU A 26 -26.90 12.55 24.21
N LEU A 27 -27.31 12.95 23.00
CA LEU A 27 -26.68 12.56 21.74
C LEU A 27 -26.01 13.78 21.11
N VAL A 28 -24.70 13.70 20.94
CA VAL A 28 -23.92 14.64 20.15
C VAL A 28 -23.52 13.98 18.85
N ILE A 29 -24.15 14.41 17.75
CA ILE A 29 -23.81 14.01 16.38
C ILE A 29 -22.78 15.01 15.85
N VAL A 30 -21.62 14.51 15.44
CA VAL A 30 -20.57 15.32 14.81
C VAL A 30 -20.38 14.81 13.39
N ASP A 31 -20.78 15.64 12.44
CA ASP A 31 -20.63 15.40 11.02
C ASP A 31 -19.29 15.96 10.54
N ASP A 32 -18.40 15.06 10.13
CA ASP A 32 -17.04 15.36 9.68
C ASP A 32 -17.00 15.84 8.22
N ALA A 33 -17.86 16.79 7.89
CA ALA A 33 -18.05 17.40 6.58
C ALA A 33 -18.52 16.42 5.49
N SER A 34 -19.59 15.67 5.78
CA SER A 34 -20.23 14.75 4.84
C SER A 34 -20.55 15.43 3.49
N PRO A 35 -20.28 14.75 2.36
CA PRO A 35 -20.62 15.22 1.02
C PRO A 35 -22.02 14.81 0.57
N ASP A 36 -22.71 13.95 1.33
CA ASP A 36 -24.06 13.44 1.06
C ASP A 36 -25.15 14.19 1.86
N ASP A 37 -26.39 13.72 1.77
CA ASP A 37 -27.57 14.33 2.39
C ASP A 37 -27.70 14.01 3.89
N THR A 38 -26.59 13.67 4.58
CA THR A 38 -26.59 13.30 6.02
C THR A 38 -27.31 14.34 6.89
N SER A 39 -27.13 15.64 6.63
CA SER A 39 -27.80 16.70 7.41
C SER A 39 -29.32 16.65 7.29
N GLU A 40 -29.85 16.33 6.10
CA GLU A 40 -31.30 16.25 5.86
C GLU A 40 -31.90 15.03 6.58
N VAL A 41 -31.16 13.92 6.63
CA VAL A 41 -31.59 12.72 7.36
C VAL A 41 -31.61 12.95 8.87
N VAL A 42 -30.71 13.80 9.40
CA VAL A 42 -30.64 14.12 10.83
C VAL A 42 -31.70 15.12 11.28
N GLU A 43 -32.11 16.06 10.41
CA GLU A 43 -33.00 17.17 10.75
C GLU A 43 -34.25 16.77 11.55
N PRO A 44 -35.02 15.71 11.20
CA PRO A 44 -36.21 15.33 11.94
C PRO A 44 -35.96 14.93 13.39
N TYR A 45 -34.74 14.50 13.73
CA TYR A 45 -34.39 14.06 15.08
C TYR A 45 -33.99 15.22 16.01
N LEU A 46 -33.76 16.41 15.46
CA LEU A 46 -33.39 17.61 16.23
C LEU A 46 -34.56 18.22 17.01
N GLU A 47 -35.79 17.73 16.79
CA GLU A 47 -36.95 18.06 17.61
C GLU A 47 -36.83 17.51 19.04
N ASP A 48 -36.07 16.42 19.25
CA ASP A 48 -35.75 15.90 20.57
C ASP A 48 -34.60 16.71 21.17
N GLY A 49 -34.87 17.44 22.26
CA GLY A 49 -33.88 18.30 22.92
C GLY A 49 -32.65 17.58 23.50
N ARG A 50 -32.63 16.24 23.51
CA ARG A 50 -31.45 15.43 23.85
C ARG A 50 -30.48 15.26 22.67
N VAL A 51 -30.91 15.55 21.45
CA VAL A 51 -30.12 15.37 20.23
C VAL A 51 -29.56 16.71 19.76
N SER A 52 -28.27 16.72 19.48
CA SER A 52 -27.56 17.86 18.90
C SER A 52 -26.76 17.42 17.69
N TYR A 53 -26.66 18.30 16.70
CA TYR A 53 -25.90 18.08 15.47
C TYR A 53 -24.97 19.25 15.22
N GLU A 54 -23.72 18.94 14.89
CA GLU A 54 -22.75 19.93 14.45
C GLU A 54 -21.95 19.39 13.27
N ARG A 55 -21.86 20.20 12.22
CA ARG A 55 -21.05 19.90 11.03
C ARG A 55 -19.74 20.66 11.09
N LEU A 56 -18.64 19.91 11.02
CA LEU A 56 -17.30 20.46 10.93
C LEU A 56 -17.09 21.15 9.56
N PRO A 57 -16.25 22.19 9.48
CA PRO A 57 -16.02 22.94 8.25
C PRO A 57 -15.25 22.14 7.19
N SER A 58 -14.58 21.06 7.58
CA SER A 58 -13.74 20.23 6.73
C SER A 58 -13.59 18.86 7.38
N ASN A 59 -13.34 17.83 6.56
CA ASN A 59 -13.11 16.46 7.04
C ASN A 59 -11.76 16.35 7.78
N ARG A 60 -11.80 16.08 9.09
CA ARG A 60 -10.63 16.01 10.00
C ARG A 60 -10.34 14.59 10.52
N GLY A 61 -11.22 13.64 10.25
CA GLY A 61 -11.11 12.24 10.62
C GLY A 61 -11.80 11.88 11.94
N LEU A 62 -11.98 10.57 12.14
CA LEU A 62 -12.73 9.97 13.26
C LEU A 62 -12.32 10.54 14.64
N GLY A 63 -11.02 10.60 14.92
CA GLY A 63 -10.52 11.08 16.21
C GLY A 63 -10.87 12.55 16.48
N ALA A 64 -10.79 13.42 15.47
CA ALA A 64 -11.16 14.82 15.61
C ALA A 64 -12.67 15.00 15.84
N ALA A 65 -13.51 14.25 15.13
CA ALA A 65 -14.96 14.25 15.34
C ALA A 65 -15.34 13.75 16.75
N LEU A 66 -14.68 12.70 17.23
CA LEU A 66 -14.89 12.18 18.59
C LEU A 66 -14.41 13.16 19.67
N ASN A 67 -13.23 13.78 19.50
CA ASN A 67 -12.72 14.81 20.42
C ASN A 67 -13.65 16.02 20.49
N HIS A 68 -14.20 16.44 19.34
CA HIS A 68 -15.18 17.52 19.28
C HIS A 68 -16.46 17.17 20.05
N ALA A 69 -16.96 15.94 19.92
CA ALA A 69 -18.11 15.47 20.68
C ALA A 69 -17.82 15.43 22.19
N LEU A 70 -16.65 14.92 22.60
CA LEU A 70 -16.21 14.85 23.99
C LEU A 70 -16.09 16.23 24.65
N ALA A 71 -15.60 17.22 23.91
CA ALA A 71 -15.48 18.60 24.39
C ALA A 71 -16.85 19.25 24.67
N ARG A 72 -17.88 18.85 23.92
CA ARG A 72 -19.25 19.38 24.04
C ARG A 72 -20.10 18.67 25.07
N SER A 73 -19.92 17.36 25.24
CA SER A 73 -20.69 16.60 26.22
C SER A 73 -20.35 17.05 27.63
N THR A 74 -21.33 17.01 28.54
CA THR A 74 -21.15 17.26 29.99
C THR A 74 -21.42 16.02 30.83
N ALA A 75 -21.85 14.92 30.20
CA ALA A 75 -22.16 13.66 30.86
C ALA A 75 -20.96 13.08 31.64
N PRO A 76 -21.21 12.41 32.78
CA PRO A 76 -20.16 11.74 33.57
C PRO A 76 -19.65 10.45 32.91
N LEU A 77 -20.46 9.87 32.02
CA LEU A 77 -20.18 8.66 31.27
C LEU A 77 -20.29 8.97 29.78
N VAL A 78 -19.40 8.38 29.00
CA VAL A 78 -19.36 8.51 27.54
C VAL A 78 -19.59 7.13 26.94
N ALA A 79 -20.51 7.04 25.98
CA ALA A 79 -20.72 5.86 25.15
C ALA A 79 -20.65 6.25 23.67
N TYR A 80 -20.28 5.31 22.80
CA TYR A 80 -20.06 5.61 21.37
C TYR A 80 -21.01 4.84 20.49
N LEU A 81 -21.86 5.56 19.77
CA LEU A 81 -22.68 5.00 18.70
C LEU A 81 -22.14 5.52 17.35
N PRO A 82 -21.37 4.71 16.61
CA PRO A 82 -21.10 4.98 15.20
C PRO A 82 -22.41 5.06 14.39
N SER A 83 -22.44 5.90 13.36
CA SER A 83 -23.65 6.16 12.55
C SER A 83 -24.12 4.94 11.74
N ASP A 84 -23.26 3.94 11.57
CA ASP A 84 -23.52 2.67 10.89
C ASP A 84 -23.98 1.54 11.83
N ASP A 85 -23.85 1.70 13.14
CA ASP A 85 -24.10 0.67 14.15
C ASP A 85 -25.45 0.80 14.88
N ILE A 86 -25.78 -0.19 15.72
CA ILE A 86 -27.09 -0.28 16.39
C ILE A 86 -26.93 -0.63 17.88
N TYR A 87 -27.65 0.08 18.74
CA TYR A 87 -27.88 -0.34 20.12
C TYR A 87 -29.16 -1.17 20.25
N HIS A 88 -29.14 -2.24 21.05
CA HIS A 88 -30.37 -2.88 21.50
C HIS A 88 -30.97 -2.08 22.66
N ARG A 89 -32.27 -2.26 22.90
CA ARG A 89 -33.07 -1.49 23.88
C ARG A 89 -32.43 -1.25 25.25
N ASP A 90 -31.70 -2.22 25.79
CA ASP A 90 -31.13 -2.16 27.15
C ASP A 90 -29.62 -1.89 27.18
N HIS A 91 -29.02 -1.45 26.06
CA HIS A 91 -27.57 -1.26 25.92
C HIS A 91 -26.98 -0.29 26.94
N LEU A 92 -27.50 0.94 26.99
CA LEU A 92 -26.99 1.96 27.91
C LEU A 92 -27.21 1.55 29.37
N CYS A 93 -28.36 0.94 29.69
CA CYS A 93 -28.67 0.47 31.04
C CYS A 93 -27.67 -0.60 31.50
N ALA A 94 -27.35 -1.56 30.63
CA ALA A 94 -26.38 -2.62 30.93
C ALA A 94 -24.97 -2.05 31.18
N LEU A 95 -24.51 -1.11 30.35
CA LEU A 95 -23.20 -0.47 30.51
C LEU A 95 -23.10 0.36 31.79
N VAL A 96 -24.11 1.19 32.09
CA VAL A 96 -24.17 2.01 33.31
C VAL A 96 -24.19 1.12 34.55
N THR A 97 -25.05 0.09 34.56
CA THR A 97 -25.14 -0.86 35.68
C THR A 97 -23.80 -1.55 35.93
N CYS A 98 -23.09 -1.94 34.86
CA CYS A 98 -21.77 -2.54 34.96
C CYS A 98 -20.77 -1.61 35.66
N LEU A 99 -20.70 -0.33 35.25
CA LEU A 99 -19.84 0.65 35.90
C LEU A 99 -20.25 0.96 37.34
N ASP A 100 -21.54 0.93 37.68
CA ASP A 100 -21.99 1.17 39.06
C ASP A 100 -21.63 0.00 39.99
N VAL A 101 -21.70 -1.24 39.50
CA VAL A 101 -21.29 -2.45 40.24
C VAL A 101 -19.77 -2.55 40.39
N HIS A 102 -19.03 -2.01 39.41
CA HIS A 102 -17.57 -2.00 39.36
C HIS A 102 -17.03 -0.57 39.45
N PRO A 103 -17.03 0.08 40.64
CA PRO A 103 -16.57 1.46 40.79
C PRO A 103 -15.08 1.64 40.44
N GLU A 104 -14.27 0.59 40.53
CA GLU A 104 -12.87 0.54 40.10
C GLU A 104 -12.69 0.49 38.57
N ALA A 105 -13.74 0.14 37.83
CA ALA A 105 -13.70 0.10 36.38
C ALA A 105 -13.82 1.50 35.80
N VAL A 106 -12.92 1.81 34.87
CA VAL A 106 -12.99 3.02 34.04
C VAL A 106 -13.85 2.77 32.80
N LEU A 107 -13.94 1.52 32.34
CA LEU A 107 -14.50 1.13 31.06
C LEU A 107 -15.42 -0.09 31.23
N ALA A 108 -16.62 -0.04 30.65
CA ALA A 108 -17.53 -1.16 30.55
C ALA A 108 -17.64 -1.64 29.10
N VAL A 109 -17.71 -2.96 28.94
CA VAL A 109 -17.75 -3.64 27.64
C VAL A 109 -19.01 -4.48 27.52
N ALA A 110 -19.82 -4.19 26.51
CA ALA A 110 -20.94 -5.02 26.12
C ALA A 110 -20.52 -6.12 25.15
N GLY A 111 -21.23 -7.24 25.20
CA GLY A 111 -21.23 -8.19 24.10
C GLY A 111 -21.87 -7.59 22.85
N VAL A 112 -21.47 -8.10 21.69
CA VAL A 112 -21.80 -7.53 20.38
C VAL A 112 -22.16 -8.61 19.37
N ARG A 113 -23.14 -8.33 18.51
CA ARG A 113 -23.40 -9.08 17.28
C ARG A 113 -22.58 -8.45 16.15
N HIS A 114 -21.74 -9.23 15.46
CA HIS A 114 -20.70 -8.67 14.56
C HIS A 114 -20.66 -9.31 13.16
N HIS A 115 -21.64 -10.15 12.84
CA HIS A 115 -21.89 -10.77 11.54
C HIS A 115 -23.25 -11.45 11.63
N TYR A 116 -24.04 -11.52 10.55
CA TYR A 116 -25.41 -12.08 10.47
C TYR A 116 -25.95 -12.82 11.72
N ASN A 117 -25.30 -13.94 12.11
CA ASN A 117 -25.65 -14.80 13.24
C ASN A 117 -24.52 -15.05 14.27
N ARG A 118 -23.45 -14.24 14.30
CA ARG A 118 -22.32 -14.37 15.22
C ARG A 118 -22.31 -13.28 16.28
N SER A 119 -21.87 -13.64 17.48
CA SER A 119 -21.78 -12.70 18.60
C SER A 119 -20.59 -13.04 19.48
N ALA A 120 -20.07 -12.03 20.16
CA ALA A 120 -19.06 -12.13 21.21
C ALA A 120 -19.63 -11.54 22.51
N LEU A 121 -19.30 -12.12 23.66
CA LEU A 121 -19.74 -11.58 24.97
C LEU A 121 -18.90 -10.38 25.44
N GLY A 122 -17.76 -10.13 24.79
CA GLY A 122 -16.86 -9.01 25.03
C GLY A 122 -16.12 -8.67 23.73
N ARG A 123 -14.79 -8.60 23.79
CA ARG A 123 -13.95 -8.35 22.61
C ARG A 123 -14.18 -9.41 21.52
N ILE A 124 -14.23 -8.97 20.26
CA ILE A 124 -14.28 -9.88 19.10
C ILE A 124 -12.86 -10.41 18.84
N ASP A 125 -12.72 -11.72 18.67
CA ASP A 125 -11.41 -12.33 18.37
C ASP A 125 -10.74 -11.68 17.15
N GLY A 126 -9.51 -11.21 17.34
CA GLY A 126 -8.72 -10.58 16.27
C GLY A 126 -9.01 -9.08 16.05
N HIS A 127 -9.92 -8.47 16.80
CA HIS A 127 -10.24 -7.05 16.70
C HIS A 127 -10.07 -6.32 18.05
N PRO A 128 -9.74 -5.02 18.04
CA PRO A 128 -9.84 -4.20 19.25
C PRO A 128 -11.31 -4.09 19.70
N LEU A 129 -11.55 -3.59 20.91
CA LEU A 129 -12.90 -3.24 21.34
C LEU A 129 -13.51 -2.23 20.38
N GLN A 130 -14.69 -2.53 19.84
CA GLN A 130 -15.36 -1.63 18.91
C GLN A 130 -16.08 -0.51 19.67
N LEU A 131 -16.19 0.67 19.05
CA LEU A 131 -16.83 1.84 19.64
C LEU A 131 -18.22 1.52 20.22
N VAL A 132 -19.06 0.82 19.44
CA VAL A 132 -20.42 0.42 19.82
C VAL A 132 -20.51 -0.48 21.06
N GLN A 133 -19.41 -1.06 21.52
CA GLN A 133 -19.40 -1.94 22.69
C GLN A 133 -19.20 -1.20 24.01
N VAL A 134 -18.70 0.03 23.96
CA VAL A 134 -17.99 0.62 25.09
C VAL A 134 -18.73 1.82 25.65
N ALA A 135 -18.84 1.85 26.98
CA ALA A 135 -18.96 3.11 27.72
C ALA A 135 -17.79 3.24 28.70
N HIS A 136 -17.37 4.47 28.98
CA HIS A 136 -16.33 4.74 29.96
C HIS A 136 -16.65 5.96 30.80
N ARG A 137 -15.99 6.06 31.96
CA ARG A 137 -16.01 7.27 32.78
C ARG A 137 -15.28 8.39 32.06
N ARG A 138 -15.81 9.61 32.14
CA ARG A 138 -15.16 10.76 31.55
C ARG A 138 -13.76 10.96 32.14
N THR A 139 -12.76 11.08 31.28
CA THR A 139 -11.38 11.41 31.62
C THR A 139 -10.93 12.66 30.84
N ALA A 140 -9.67 13.06 31.01
CA ALA A 140 -9.05 14.11 30.21
C ALA A 140 -8.40 13.59 28.92
N ASP A 141 -8.44 12.27 28.68
CA ASP A 141 -7.88 11.65 27.48
C ASP A 141 -8.61 12.10 26.22
N ARG A 142 -7.90 12.01 25.09
CA ARG A 142 -8.41 12.35 23.77
C ARG A 142 -8.04 11.27 22.76
N TRP A 143 -8.85 11.14 21.74
CA TRP A 143 -8.56 10.31 20.58
C TRP A 143 -7.36 10.87 19.80
N LEU A 144 -6.50 9.97 19.31
CA LEU A 144 -5.50 10.31 18.29
C LEU A 144 -6.20 10.89 17.05
N GLU A 145 -5.68 12.00 16.52
CA GLU A 145 -6.18 12.64 15.31
C GLU A 145 -5.36 12.22 14.07
N ARG A 146 -5.98 12.36 12.88
CA ARG A 146 -5.39 11.97 11.58
C ARG A 146 -3.96 12.48 11.36
N HIS A 147 -3.65 13.70 11.80
CA HIS A 147 -2.34 14.32 11.61
C HIS A 147 -1.24 13.68 12.46
N GLU A 148 -1.62 12.95 13.52
CA GLU A 148 -0.71 12.22 14.40
C GLU A 148 -0.51 10.80 13.90
N LEU A 149 -1.60 10.07 13.67
CA LEU A 149 -1.59 8.71 13.15
C LEU A 149 -2.98 8.32 12.60
N VAL A 150 -3.01 7.77 11.40
CA VAL A 150 -4.16 7.04 10.86
C VAL A 150 -4.01 5.56 11.20
N THR A 151 -5.01 5.02 11.90
CA THR A 151 -5.02 3.62 12.35
C THR A 151 -6.44 3.11 12.53
N ASP A 152 -6.62 1.80 12.43
CA ASP A 152 -7.82 1.06 12.83
C ASP A 152 -7.70 0.50 14.25
N ASP A 153 -6.52 0.63 14.87
CA ASP A 153 -6.24 0.15 16.22
C ASP A 153 -6.78 1.12 17.27
N LEU A 154 -8.03 0.90 17.68
CA LEU A 154 -8.68 1.71 18.71
C LEU A 154 -7.99 1.60 20.09
N ASP A 155 -7.24 0.51 20.34
CA ASP A 155 -6.43 0.40 21.56
C ASP A 155 -5.31 1.46 21.55
N ARG A 156 -4.68 1.73 20.40
CA ARG A 156 -3.71 2.84 20.23
C ARG A 156 -4.37 4.22 20.23
N MET A 157 -5.58 4.34 19.70
CA MET A 157 -6.24 5.65 19.59
C MET A 157 -6.74 6.19 20.93
N LEU A 158 -7.25 5.33 21.83
CA LEU A 158 -7.73 5.77 23.14
C LEU A 158 -7.74 4.67 24.21
N TRP A 159 -8.11 3.42 23.90
CA TRP A 159 -8.46 2.47 24.96
C TRP A 159 -7.31 2.16 25.91
N SER A 160 -6.07 2.09 25.42
CA SER A 160 -4.91 1.87 26.29
C SER A 160 -4.74 2.99 27.31
N SER A 161 -4.94 4.25 26.90
CA SER A 161 -4.87 5.43 27.79
C SER A 161 -5.95 5.38 28.87
N LEU A 162 -7.18 5.03 28.50
CA LEU A 162 -8.26 4.90 29.47
C LEU A 162 -7.96 3.83 30.52
N LEU A 163 -7.39 2.69 30.11
CA LEU A 163 -7.07 1.58 31.01
C LEU A 163 -5.92 1.90 31.98
N GLU A 164 -5.20 3.02 31.81
CA GLU A 164 -4.27 3.53 32.84
C GLU A 164 -5.01 4.10 34.06
N HIS A 165 -6.30 4.45 33.90
CA HIS A 165 -7.13 5.01 34.96
C HIS A 165 -7.95 3.97 35.76
N GLY A 166 -7.99 2.71 35.32
CA GLY A 166 -8.77 1.66 35.98
C GLY A 166 -8.94 0.41 35.14
N THR A 167 -9.72 -0.55 35.62
CA THR A 167 -9.96 -1.82 34.91
C THR A 167 -11.11 -1.72 33.90
N ALA A 168 -11.21 -2.70 33.01
CA ALA A 168 -12.42 -2.93 32.22
C ALA A 168 -13.35 -3.93 32.94
N ALA A 169 -14.66 -3.73 32.82
CA ALA A 169 -15.68 -4.67 33.31
C ALA A 169 -16.64 -5.08 32.17
N GLU A 170 -16.92 -6.36 32.05
CA GLU A 170 -17.81 -6.89 31.00
C GLU A 170 -19.25 -7.01 31.51
N THR A 171 -20.23 -6.63 30.69
CA THR A 171 -21.66 -6.78 31.04
C THR A 171 -22.13 -8.24 31.01
N GLY A 172 -21.41 -9.10 30.27
CA GLY A 172 -21.80 -10.48 30.01
C GLY A 172 -23.04 -10.62 29.12
N GLN A 173 -23.49 -9.54 28.46
CA GLN A 173 -24.73 -9.51 27.66
C GLN A 173 -24.48 -8.91 26.28
N VAL A 174 -25.09 -9.52 25.24
CA VAL A 174 -25.07 -8.97 23.89
C VAL A 174 -26.13 -7.89 23.75
N THR A 175 -25.73 -6.63 23.72
CA THR A 175 -26.65 -5.49 23.72
C THR A 175 -26.42 -4.50 22.58
N CYS A 176 -25.54 -4.80 21.63
CA CYS A 176 -25.36 -3.99 20.44
C CYS A 176 -25.03 -4.84 19.20
N GLU A 177 -25.09 -4.21 18.04
CA GLU A 177 -24.66 -4.76 16.76
C GLU A 177 -23.59 -3.85 16.15
N TRP A 178 -22.46 -4.46 15.82
CA TRP A 178 -21.44 -3.89 14.94
C TRP A 178 -21.76 -4.34 13.51
N VAL A 179 -22.23 -3.41 12.70
CA VAL A 179 -22.85 -3.74 11.41
C VAL A 179 -21.78 -4.00 10.36
N ASP A 180 -21.79 -5.21 9.81
CA ASP A 180 -20.81 -5.67 8.82
C ASP A 180 -21.15 -5.18 7.39
N HIS A 181 -20.33 -4.27 6.84
CA HIS A 181 -20.44 -3.80 5.44
C HIS A 181 -19.07 -3.37 4.87
N PRO A 182 -18.88 -3.29 3.54
CA PRO A 182 -17.55 -3.08 2.95
C PRO A 182 -16.95 -1.69 3.18
N ALA A 183 -17.79 -0.68 3.47
CA ALA A 183 -17.35 0.70 3.66
C ALA A 183 -16.94 1.04 5.11
N GLN A 184 -16.85 0.05 6.00
CA GLN A 184 -16.41 0.27 7.37
C GLN A 184 -14.96 0.75 7.42
N HIS A 185 -14.67 1.66 8.35
CA HIS A 185 -13.38 2.33 8.48
C HIS A 185 -12.18 1.38 8.53
N HIS A 186 -12.25 0.31 9.34
CA HIS A 186 -11.15 -0.65 9.45
C HIS A 186 -10.88 -1.39 8.12
N LYS A 187 -11.91 -1.75 7.34
CA LYS A 187 -11.73 -2.44 6.05
C LYS A 187 -11.12 -1.54 4.98
N LEU A 188 -11.46 -0.26 5.01
CA LEU A 188 -10.86 0.74 4.12
C LEU A 188 -9.38 1.00 4.45
N LEU A 189 -8.97 0.74 5.68
CA LEU A 189 -7.58 0.88 6.13
C LEU A 189 -6.74 -0.39 5.89
N GLN A 190 -7.34 -1.57 6.10
CA GLN A 190 -6.62 -2.84 6.13
C GLN A 190 -6.34 -3.41 4.74
N GLU A 191 -5.09 -3.74 4.51
CA GLU A 191 -4.61 -4.55 3.38
C GLU A 191 -5.24 -5.98 3.43
N PRO A 192 -5.61 -6.60 2.28
CA PRO A 192 -5.32 -6.22 0.90
C PRO A 192 -6.39 -5.43 0.15
N VAL A 193 -7.52 -5.17 0.79
CA VAL A 193 -8.66 -4.51 0.13
C VAL A 193 -8.57 -3.00 0.30
N GLY A 194 -8.31 -2.56 1.53
CA GLY A 194 -8.03 -1.17 1.86
C GLY A 194 -6.56 -0.84 1.74
N GLY A 195 -6.14 0.21 2.44
CA GLY A 195 -4.77 0.68 2.49
C GLY A 195 -4.71 2.19 2.50
N ILE A 196 -3.50 2.74 2.53
CA ILE A 196 -3.28 4.18 2.58
C ILE A 196 -3.93 4.92 1.40
N ASN A 197 -3.87 4.36 0.18
CA ASN A 197 -4.40 5.01 -1.02
C ASN A 197 -5.93 4.90 -1.15
N PRO A 198 -6.57 3.72 -0.95
CA PRO A 198 -8.03 3.65 -0.83
C PRO A 198 -8.58 4.59 0.26
N TYR A 199 -7.93 4.63 1.44
CA TYR A 199 -8.29 5.56 2.51
C TYR A 199 -8.15 7.02 2.07
N ARG A 200 -7.00 7.40 1.50
CA ARG A 200 -6.75 8.75 0.98
C ARG A 200 -7.83 9.18 0.00
N LEU A 201 -8.17 8.32 -0.97
CA LEU A 201 -9.16 8.64 -1.99
C LEU A 201 -10.56 8.83 -1.42
N ARG A 202 -10.95 7.97 -0.46
CA ARG A 202 -12.26 7.97 0.18
C ARG A 202 -12.54 9.26 0.95
N PHE A 203 -11.51 9.80 1.61
CA PHE A 203 -11.60 10.98 2.48
C PHE A 203 -10.97 12.23 1.85
N GLU A 204 -10.66 12.18 0.55
CA GLU A 204 -10.09 13.29 -0.25
C GLU A 204 -8.85 13.94 0.39
N ILE A 205 -7.94 13.12 0.92
CA ILE A 205 -6.78 13.61 1.67
C ILE A 205 -5.66 14.00 0.70
N SER A 206 -5.27 15.28 0.73
CA SER A 206 -4.17 15.81 -0.08
C SER A 206 -2.83 15.95 0.65
N THR A 207 -2.81 15.73 1.96
CA THR A 207 -1.60 15.87 2.78
C THR A 207 -0.91 14.53 3.03
N PRO A 208 0.40 14.51 3.32
CA PRO A 208 1.09 13.30 3.76
C PRO A 208 0.50 12.73 5.06
N LEU A 209 0.53 11.41 5.20
CA LEU A 209 -0.01 10.67 6.34
C LEU A 209 1.06 9.91 7.10
N ARG A 210 0.87 9.80 8.42
CA ARG A 210 1.41 8.71 9.23
C ARG A 210 0.35 7.64 9.32
N PHE A 211 0.66 6.42 8.94
CA PHE A 211 -0.31 5.35 8.74
C PHE A 211 0.23 4.04 9.32
N HIS A 212 -0.54 3.40 10.19
CA HIS A 212 -0.17 2.09 10.72
C HIS A 212 -1.43 1.39 11.22
N THR A 213 -1.83 0.33 10.54
CA THR A 213 -3.02 -0.45 10.91
C THR A 213 -2.62 -1.66 11.77
N THR A 214 -3.60 -2.43 12.22
CA THR A 214 -3.37 -3.72 12.89
C THR A 214 -2.73 -4.76 11.96
N VAL A 215 -2.75 -4.52 10.65
CA VAL A 215 -2.02 -5.27 9.61
C VAL A 215 -1.14 -4.34 8.76
N GLY A 216 -0.10 -4.88 8.17
CA GLY A 216 0.80 -4.12 7.29
C GLY A 216 1.89 -3.36 8.06
N ASN A 217 2.77 -2.72 7.30
CA ASN A 217 3.89 -1.98 7.86
C ASN A 217 3.47 -0.56 8.27
N PRO A 218 4.14 0.06 9.27
CA PRO A 218 4.04 1.49 9.47
C PRO A 218 4.57 2.25 8.25
N ILE A 219 3.89 3.34 7.90
CA ILE A 219 4.25 4.26 6.81
C ILE A 219 4.27 5.68 7.39
N ASP A 220 5.39 6.39 7.23
CA ASP A 220 5.49 7.82 7.57
C ASP A 220 5.81 8.62 6.30
N GLU A 221 4.78 8.99 5.54
CA GLU A 221 4.96 9.82 4.34
C GLU A 221 5.48 11.22 4.67
N VAL A 222 5.25 11.70 5.91
CA VAL A 222 5.70 13.03 6.32
C VAL A 222 7.22 13.10 6.28
N GLU A 223 7.87 12.08 6.85
CA GLU A 223 9.33 11.98 6.88
C GLU A 223 9.89 11.37 5.59
N HIS A 224 9.31 10.26 5.13
CA HIS A 224 9.78 9.50 3.96
C HIS A 224 9.91 10.40 2.73
N TYR A 225 8.87 11.21 2.46
CA TYR A 225 8.84 12.10 1.29
C TYR A 225 9.30 13.52 1.57
N ARG A 226 9.75 13.85 2.80
CA ARG A 226 10.15 15.21 3.20
C ARG A 226 11.13 15.85 2.21
N ARG A 227 12.18 15.11 1.82
CA ARG A 227 13.21 15.61 0.88
C ARG A 227 12.65 15.97 -0.51
N PHE A 228 11.60 15.28 -0.96
CA PHE A 228 10.99 15.49 -2.28
C PHE A 228 9.80 16.44 -2.25
N ARG A 229 9.19 16.62 -1.08
CA ARG A 229 8.12 17.59 -0.87
C ARG A 229 8.68 19.00 -0.64
N ASP A 230 9.75 19.12 0.13
CA ASP A 230 10.27 20.41 0.59
C ASP A 230 11.24 21.06 -0.44
N ARG A 231 11.57 20.36 -1.53
CA ARG A 231 12.37 20.91 -2.63
C ARG A 231 11.57 21.97 -3.42
N PRO A 232 12.22 23.00 -3.96
CA PRO A 232 11.57 23.93 -4.87
C PRO A 232 11.15 23.22 -6.17
N SER A 233 10.09 23.73 -6.79
CA SER A 233 9.68 23.30 -8.13
C SER A 233 10.78 23.62 -9.14
N THR A 234 11.09 22.64 -10.00
CA THR A 234 12.01 22.87 -11.12
C THR A 234 11.32 23.71 -12.19
N PRO A 235 11.88 24.87 -12.60
CA PRO A 235 11.33 25.64 -13.70
C PRO A 235 11.26 24.83 -14.99
N GLN A 236 10.18 24.97 -15.75
CA GLN A 236 10.04 24.30 -17.04
C GLN A 236 11.16 24.77 -18.00
N ALA A 237 11.85 23.81 -18.60
CA ALA A 237 12.86 24.08 -19.62
C ALA A 237 12.21 24.58 -20.93
N GLY A 238 12.97 25.29 -21.76
CA GLY A 238 12.47 25.80 -23.05
C GLY A 238 12.01 24.70 -24.01
N ASP A 239 12.59 23.50 -23.89
CA ASP A 239 12.24 22.26 -24.60
C ASP A 239 11.52 21.24 -23.69
N GLY A 240 11.02 21.69 -22.54
CA GLY A 240 10.36 20.87 -21.55
C GLY A 240 8.95 20.47 -21.97
N LEU A 241 8.67 19.16 -21.99
CA LEU A 241 7.35 18.60 -22.26
C LEU A 241 6.36 18.84 -21.10
N LYS A 242 5.08 18.94 -21.43
CA LYS A 242 3.96 18.72 -20.52
C LYS A 242 3.52 17.27 -20.61
N ILE A 243 3.69 16.53 -19.53
CA ILE A 243 3.42 15.09 -19.46
C ILE A 243 2.21 14.87 -18.56
N LEU A 244 1.18 14.24 -19.11
CA LEU A 244 0.02 13.80 -18.33
C LEU A 244 0.21 12.34 -17.91
N LEU A 245 0.43 12.11 -16.62
CA LEU A 245 0.46 10.80 -15.99
C LEU A 245 -0.97 10.29 -15.85
N VAL A 246 -1.26 9.08 -16.32
CA VAL A 246 -2.61 8.49 -16.30
C VAL A 246 -2.59 7.12 -15.65
N GLY A 247 -3.43 6.90 -14.63
CA GLY A 247 -3.59 5.59 -13.96
C GLY A 247 -3.13 5.61 -12.50
N GLU A 248 -2.08 4.87 -12.17
CA GLU A 248 -1.51 4.77 -10.82
C GLU A 248 0.01 4.54 -10.87
N LEU A 249 0.71 4.88 -9.80
CA LEU A 249 2.12 4.56 -9.59
C LEU A 249 2.23 3.37 -8.61
N ALA A 250 3.31 2.58 -8.62
CA ALA A 250 3.52 1.53 -7.61
C ALA A 250 4.67 1.89 -6.64
N TYR A 251 5.57 0.94 -6.34
CA TYR A 251 6.47 0.94 -5.18
C TYR A 251 7.53 2.07 -5.08
N ASN A 252 7.71 2.90 -6.10
CA ASN A 252 8.67 4.02 -6.12
C ASN A 252 8.07 5.22 -6.85
N ALA A 253 6.93 5.73 -6.37
CA ALA A 253 6.12 6.73 -7.06
C ALA A 253 6.88 8.05 -7.31
N GLU A 254 7.79 8.42 -6.42
CA GLU A 254 8.66 9.61 -6.50
C GLU A 254 9.64 9.60 -7.67
N ARG A 255 9.85 8.45 -8.33
CA ARG A 255 10.70 8.34 -9.53
C ARG A 255 10.29 9.29 -10.66
N VAL A 256 9.01 9.66 -10.75
CA VAL A 256 8.52 10.60 -11.77
C VAL A 256 9.17 11.98 -11.66
N LEU A 257 9.71 12.33 -10.48
CA LEU A 257 10.45 13.57 -10.28
C LEU A 257 11.73 13.66 -11.10
N ALA A 258 12.29 12.54 -11.55
CA ALA A 258 13.42 12.55 -12.48
C ALA A 258 13.06 13.26 -13.81
N LEU A 259 11.77 13.26 -14.20
CA LEU A 259 11.27 14.02 -15.35
C LEU A 259 11.11 15.51 -15.02
N GLU A 260 10.59 15.83 -13.84
CA GLU A 260 10.47 17.22 -13.36
C GLU A 260 11.86 17.88 -13.25
N GLU A 261 12.86 17.17 -12.73
CA GLU A 261 14.26 17.60 -12.62
C GLU A 261 14.91 17.92 -13.97
N ARG A 262 14.38 17.34 -15.05
CA ARG A 262 14.79 17.63 -16.45
C ARG A 262 14.02 18.78 -17.07
N GLY A 263 13.24 19.52 -16.28
CA GLY A 263 12.48 20.68 -16.70
C GLY A 263 11.17 20.35 -17.42
N HIS A 264 10.63 19.14 -17.22
CA HIS A 264 9.29 18.77 -17.69
C HIS A 264 8.22 19.14 -16.67
N ARG A 265 7.02 19.47 -17.15
CA ARG A 265 5.87 19.75 -16.29
C ARG A 265 4.98 18.51 -16.22
N LEU A 266 4.63 18.11 -15.00
CA LEU A 266 3.87 16.89 -14.75
C LEU A 266 2.45 17.21 -14.30
N TYR A 267 1.50 16.45 -14.82
CA TYR A 267 0.10 16.47 -14.42
C TYR A 267 -0.35 15.07 -14.06
N GLY A 268 -1.23 14.93 -13.07
CA GLY A 268 -1.74 13.64 -12.61
C GLY A 268 -3.22 13.46 -12.93
N LEU A 269 -3.58 12.37 -13.60
CA LEU A 269 -4.97 11.93 -13.78
C LEU A 269 -5.08 10.49 -13.29
N TRP A 270 -5.64 10.31 -12.10
CA TRP A 270 -5.51 9.06 -11.35
C TRP A 270 -6.77 8.20 -11.37
N THR A 271 -6.58 6.89 -11.31
CA THR A 271 -7.65 5.91 -11.13
C THR A 271 -8.38 6.12 -9.80
N ASP A 272 -9.68 5.78 -9.77
CA ASP A 272 -10.54 5.81 -8.59
C ASP A 272 -10.51 4.49 -7.79
N ALA A 273 -9.88 3.45 -8.33
CA ALA A 273 -9.76 2.13 -7.72
C ALA A 273 -8.30 1.66 -7.70
N PRO A 274 -7.42 2.31 -6.90
CA PRO A 274 -6.04 1.89 -6.76
C PRO A 274 -5.95 0.61 -5.93
N TYR A 275 -4.98 -0.24 -6.26
CA TYR A 275 -4.74 -1.44 -5.48
C TYR A 275 -4.01 -1.02 -4.21
N TRP A 276 -4.51 -1.30 -3.00
CA TRP A 276 -3.87 -1.08 -1.68
C TRP A 276 -2.64 -0.13 -1.61
N TYR A 277 -1.45 -0.60 -1.98
CA TYR A 277 -0.17 0.14 -1.97
C TYR A 277 0.14 0.96 -3.23
N ASN A 278 -0.56 0.77 -4.35
CA ASN A 278 -0.39 1.54 -5.57
C ASN A 278 -0.79 3.00 -5.32
N THR A 279 0.19 3.87 -5.51
CA THR A 279 0.15 5.29 -5.21
C THR A 279 -0.62 6.03 -6.30
N VAL A 280 -1.64 6.76 -5.88
CA VAL A 280 -2.40 7.69 -6.71
C VAL A 280 -2.37 9.06 -6.08
N GLY A 281 -2.59 10.11 -6.88
CA GLY A 281 -2.61 11.46 -6.35
C GLY A 281 -3.83 11.77 -5.48
N PRO A 282 -3.77 12.84 -4.67
CA PRO A 282 -2.65 13.80 -4.61
C PRO A 282 -1.38 13.19 -4.03
N LEU A 283 -0.26 13.38 -4.73
CA LEU A 283 1.01 12.77 -4.34
C LEU A 283 1.61 13.52 -3.14
N PRO A 284 2.15 12.82 -2.13
CA PRO A 284 2.74 13.47 -0.94
C PRO A 284 4.11 14.12 -1.20
N PHE A 285 4.54 14.21 -2.45
CA PHE A 285 5.84 14.72 -2.91
C PHE A 285 5.72 15.45 -4.25
N GLY A 286 6.75 16.24 -4.56
CA GLY A 286 6.90 16.83 -5.88
C GLY A 286 5.88 17.89 -6.23
N HIS A 287 5.90 18.31 -7.50
CA HIS A 287 5.05 19.37 -8.02
C HIS A 287 4.17 18.87 -9.17
N VAL A 288 3.57 17.69 -9.00
CA VAL A 288 2.60 17.13 -9.96
C VAL A 288 1.25 17.81 -9.75
N GLU A 289 0.74 18.46 -10.80
CA GLU A 289 -0.57 19.12 -10.76
C GLU A 289 -1.69 18.11 -11.04
N ASP A 290 -2.45 17.74 -10.00
CA ASP A 290 -3.57 16.79 -10.12
C ASP A 290 -4.76 17.41 -10.86
N LEU A 291 -5.29 16.68 -11.84
CA LEU A 291 -6.51 17.02 -12.54
C LEU A 291 -7.74 16.53 -11.75
N PRO A 292 -8.89 17.24 -11.87
CA PRO A 292 -10.12 16.79 -11.21
C PRO A 292 -10.57 15.45 -11.76
N ARG A 293 -11.15 14.59 -10.91
CA ARG A 293 -11.66 13.26 -11.33
C ARG A 293 -12.86 13.36 -12.26
N HIS A 294 -13.73 14.34 -12.04
CA HIS A 294 -14.91 14.58 -12.87
C HIS A 294 -14.65 15.74 -13.83
N GLY A 295 -15.12 15.62 -15.08
CA GLY A 295 -14.88 16.63 -16.11
C GLY A 295 -13.40 16.79 -16.45
N TRP A 296 -12.59 15.76 -16.22
CA TRP A 296 -11.15 15.77 -16.48
C TRP A 296 -10.82 16.11 -17.94
N GLN A 297 -11.71 15.80 -18.89
CA GLN A 297 -11.53 16.09 -20.31
C GLN A 297 -11.33 17.59 -20.57
N ASP A 298 -12.08 18.46 -19.88
CA ASP A 298 -11.94 19.91 -20.02
C ASP A 298 -10.64 20.42 -19.38
N ALA A 299 -10.21 19.77 -18.30
CA ALA A 299 -8.91 20.05 -17.69
C ALA A 299 -7.76 19.68 -18.63
N VAL A 300 -7.81 18.50 -19.26
CA VAL A 300 -6.82 18.07 -20.26
C VAL A 300 -6.76 19.02 -21.46
N ARG A 301 -7.93 19.40 -22.02
CA ARG A 301 -8.01 20.39 -23.11
C ARG A 301 -7.42 21.75 -22.75
N ARG A 302 -7.53 22.16 -21.48
CA ARG A 302 -6.97 23.43 -21.00
C ARG A 302 -5.45 23.37 -20.89
N ILE A 303 -4.90 22.31 -20.29
CA ILE A 303 -3.45 22.21 -20.08
C ILE A 303 -2.69 21.90 -21.37
N ARG A 304 -3.34 21.19 -22.33
CA ARG A 304 -2.78 20.74 -23.61
C ARG A 304 -1.44 20.02 -23.41
N PRO A 305 -1.45 18.79 -22.86
CA PRO A 305 -0.21 18.05 -22.64
C PRO A 305 0.36 17.60 -23.99
N ASP A 306 1.68 17.48 -24.06
CA ASP A 306 2.38 17.05 -25.28
C ASP A 306 2.30 15.53 -25.45
N VAL A 307 2.19 14.78 -24.34
CA VAL A 307 2.10 13.32 -24.32
C VAL A 307 1.30 12.85 -23.10
N ILE A 308 0.53 11.79 -23.29
CA ILE A 308 -0.06 10.99 -22.21
C ILE A 308 0.89 9.84 -21.91
N TYR A 309 1.30 9.73 -20.66
CA TYR A 309 2.08 8.61 -20.15
C TYR A 309 1.20 7.80 -19.20
N ALA A 310 0.56 6.76 -19.74
CA ALA A 310 -0.36 5.90 -19.02
C ALA A 310 0.37 4.69 -18.40
N LEU A 311 0.14 4.49 -17.10
CA LEU A 311 0.95 3.67 -16.20
C LEU A 311 0.16 3.40 -14.91
N LEU A 312 0.44 2.36 -14.14
CA LEU A 312 0.88 1.03 -14.51
C LEU A 312 -0.12 0.04 -13.86
N ASN A 313 0.08 -1.26 -14.06
CA ASN A 313 -0.64 -2.35 -13.37
C ASN A 313 -2.10 -2.58 -13.78
N TRP A 314 -2.62 -3.75 -13.38
CA TRP A 314 -3.87 -4.28 -13.92
C TRP A 314 -5.11 -3.47 -13.53
N GLN A 315 -5.10 -2.85 -12.34
CA GLN A 315 -6.24 -2.06 -11.86
C GLN A 315 -6.38 -0.72 -12.58
N ALA A 316 -5.27 -0.15 -13.07
CA ALA A 316 -5.31 1.05 -13.89
C ALA A 316 -5.76 0.79 -15.33
N VAL A 317 -5.75 -0.46 -15.82
CA VAL A 317 -6.08 -0.79 -17.21
C VAL A 317 -7.45 -0.24 -17.64
N PRO A 318 -8.56 -0.49 -16.92
CA PRO A 318 -9.86 0.06 -17.32
C PRO A 318 -9.88 1.59 -17.34
N PHE A 319 -9.16 2.23 -16.42
CA PHE A 319 -9.10 3.70 -16.36
C PHE A 319 -8.28 4.27 -17.53
N ALA A 320 -7.09 3.74 -17.78
CA ALA A 320 -6.24 4.14 -18.90
C ALA A 320 -6.94 3.91 -20.24
N HIS A 321 -7.67 2.81 -20.39
CA HIS A 321 -8.46 2.50 -21.57
C HIS A 321 -9.57 3.53 -21.79
N ARG A 322 -10.33 3.91 -20.76
CA ARG A 322 -11.31 5.02 -20.85
C ARG A 322 -10.69 6.35 -21.27
N VAL A 323 -9.45 6.64 -20.86
CA VAL A 323 -8.75 7.86 -21.27
C VAL A 323 -8.34 7.79 -22.74
N LEU A 324 -7.88 6.63 -23.20
CA LEU A 324 -7.57 6.38 -24.61
C LEU A 324 -8.83 6.51 -25.50
N GLU A 325 -9.97 5.94 -25.07
CA GLU A 325 -11.26 6.02 -25.77
C GLU A 325 -11.82 7.45 -25.88
N ALA A 326 -11.37 8.37 -25.04
CA ALA A 326 -11.79 9.77 -25.13
C ALA A 326 -11.18 10.50 -26.34
N GLU A 327 -10.27 9.86 -27.09
CA GLU A 327 -9.73 10.33 -28.38
C GLU A 327 -9.30 11.81 -28.34
N LEU A 328 -8.49 12.15 -27.34
CA LEU A 328 -8.13 13.54 -27.04
C LEU A 328 -7.18 14.16 -28.09
N GLY A 329 -6.73 13.39 -29.08
CA GLY A 329 -5.77 13.82 -30.09
C GLY A 329 -4.37 14.12 -29.52
N ILE A 330 -4.03 13.47 -28.40
CA ILE A 330 -2.72 13.61 -27.74
C ILE A 330 -2.00 12.27 -27.87
N PRO A 331 -0.70 12.26 -28.25
CA PRO A 331 0.07 11.03 -28.34
C PRO A 331 0.02 10.23 -27.03
N PHE A 332 -0.34 8.95 -27.12
CA PHE A 332 -0.61 8.07 -25.98
C PHE A 332 0.47 6.99 -25.86
N VAL A 333 1.19 7.00 -24.74
CA VAL A 333 2.20 5.98 -24.40
C VAL A 333 1.68 5.08 -23.30
N TRP A 334 1.66 3.77 -23.56
CA TRP A 334 1.24 2.75 -22.59
C TRP A 334 2.44 2.03 -21.98
N HIS A 335 2.51 1.98 -20.65
CA HIS A 335 3.56 1.32 -19.89
C HIS A 335 2.97 0.39 -18.83
N PHE A 336 3.21 -0.92 -18.99
CA PHE A 336 2.64 -1.94 -18.13
C PHE A 336 3.72 -2.84 -17.50
N LYS A 337 3.57 -3.12 -16.20
CA LYS A 337 4.60 -3.76 -15.37
C LYS A 337 4.25 -5.16 -14.87
N GLU A 338 3.02 -5.37 -14.41
CA GLU A 338 2.60 -6.52 -13.59
C GLU A 338 2.45 -7.86 -14.34
N GLY A 339 2.65 -7.86 -15.65
CA GLY A 339 2.44 -9.05 -16.47
C GLY A 339 0.96 -9.31 -16.80
N PRO A 340 0.66 -9.83 -18.00
CA PRO A 340 -0.70 -9.88 -18.54
C PRO A 340 -1.63 -10.86 -17.83
N PHE A 341 -1.06 -11.83 -17.10
CA PHE A 341 -1.81 -12.92 -16.46
C PHE A 341 -2.85 -12.42 -15.46
N ILE A 342 -2.56 -11.34 -14.74
CA ILE A 342 -3.51 -10.79 -13.76
C ILE A 342 -4.70 -10.15 -14.49
N CYS A 343 -4.49 -9.49 -15.64
CA CYS A 343 -5.60 -8.95 -16.42
C CYS A 343 -6.52 -10.06 -16.99
N LEU A 344 -5.96 -11.23 -17.32
CA LEU A 344 -6.75 -12.41 -17.70
C LEU A 344 -7.61 -12.91 -16.54
N GLU A 345 -7.04 -13.01 -15.34
CA GLU A 345 -7.75 -13.43 -14.13
C GLU A 345 -8.85 -12.44 -13.73
N GLN A 346 -8.57 -11.14 -13.81
CA GLN A 346 -9.45 -10.06 -13.36
C GLN A 346 -10.43 -9.57 -14.45
N GLY A 347 -10.37 -10.16 -15.65
CA GLY A 347 -11.31 -9.86 -16.73
C GLY A 347 -11.06 -8.55 -17.48
N THR A 348 -9.90 -7.92 -17.31
CA THR A 348 -9.50 -6.66 -17.99
C THR A 348 -8.61 -6.89 -19.22
N TRP A 349 -8.59 -8.13 -19.72
CA TRP A 349 -7.77 -8.54 -20.86
C TRP A 349 -8.13 -7.81 -22.18
N PRO A 350 -9.41 -7.66 -22.57
CA PRO A 350 -9.77 -6.93 -23.80
C PRO A 350 -9.24 -5.49 -23.81
N GLU A 351 -9.40 -4.78 -22.69
CA GLU A 351 -8.94 -3.40 -22.52
C GLU A 351 -7.41 -3.32 -22.61
N LEU A 352 -6.69 -4.26 -21.98
CA LEU A 352 -5.23 -4.32 -22.06
C LEU A 352 -4.74 -4.50 -23.51
N VAL A 353 -5.36 -5.39 -24.27
CA VAL A 353 -5.00 -5.63 -25.67
C VAL A 353 -5.26 -4.40 -26.52
N GLU A 354 -6.40 -3.73 -26.34
CA GLU A 354 -6.71 -2.50 -27.06
C GLU A 354 -5.74 -1.36 -26.73
N LEU A 355 -5.35 -1.20 -25.46
CA LEU A 355 -4.33 -0.24 -25.05
C LEU A 355 -3.04 -0.45 -25.84
N TYR A 356 -2.57 -1.69 -25.97
CA TYR A 356 -1.37 -1.96 -26.77
C TYR A 356 -1.57 -1.72 -28.26
N ILE A 357 -2.68 -2.18 -28.84
CA ILE A 357 -2.93 -2.04 -30.29
C ILE A 357 -2.99 -0.56 -30.69
N ARG A 358 -3.64 0.28 -29.87
CA ARG A 358 -3.95 1.67 -30.21
C ARG A 358 -2.98 2.71 -29.64
N ALA A 359 -2.08 2.35 -28.73
CA ALA A 359 -1.09 3.29 -28.21
C ALA A 359 -0.09 3.70 -29.31
N ASP A 360 0.27 4.98 -29.32
CA ASP A 360 1.30 5.55 -30.21
C ASP A 360 2.72 5.18 -29.78
N GLY A 361 2.90 4.76 -28.52
CA GLY A 361 4.14 4.22 -28.00
C GLY A 361 3.92 3.15 -26.94
N ARG A 362 4.74 2.10 -26.96
CA ARG A 362 4.59 0.93 -26.09
C ARG A 362 5.84 0.76 -25.21
N ILE A 363 5.66 0.58 -23.91
CA ILE A 363 6.75 0.29 -22.98
C ILE A 363 6.52 -1.06 -22.31
N TRP A 364 7.47 -1.97 -22.53
CA TRP A 364 7.49 -3.30 -21.95
C TRP A 364 8.43 -3.34 -20.74
N SER A 365 8.07 -4.09 -19.70
CA SER A 365 8.94 -4.31 -18.55
C SER A 365 10.23 -5.04 -18.91
N SER A 366 10.15 -5.99 -19.85
CA SER A 366 11.27 -6.78 -20.34
C SER A 366 11.15 -7.05 -21.86
N PRO A 367 12.25 -7.41 -22.55
CA PRO A 367 12.16 -7.86 -23.94
C PRO A 367 11.24 -9.09 -24.09
N GLU A 368 11.35 -10.07 -23.19
CA GLU A 368 10.56 -11.30 -23.20
C GLU A 368 9.05 -11.01 -23.06
N MET A 369 8.68 -9.97 -22.31
CA MET A 369 7.28 -9.52 -22.22
C MET A 369 6.77 -9.05 -23.58
N GLY A 370 7.54 -8.23 -24.28
CA GLY A 370 7.18 -7.76 -25.63
C GLY A 370 7.03 -8.92 -26.62
N ASP A 371 7.99 -9.85 -26.60
CA ASP A 371 7.93 -11.06 -27.44
C ASP A 371 6.71 -11.92 -27.10
N TRP A 372 6.37 -12.07 -25.82
CA TRP A 372 5.17 -12.80 -25.39
C TRP A 372 3.90 -12.16 -25.94
N PHE A 373 3.75 -10.84 -25.86
CA PHE A 373 2.58 -10.13 -26.39
C PHE A 373 2.44 -10.29 -27.92
N ALA A 374 3.56 -10.30 -28.65
CA ALA A 374 3.56 -10.58 -30.08
C ALA A 374 3.02 -11.98 -30.41
N THR A 375 3.13 -12.96 -29.49
CA THR A 375 2.52 -14.29 -29.69
C THR A 375 1.00 -14.31 -29.55
N VAL A 376 0.43 -13.38 -28.78
CA VAL A 376 -1.01 -13.36 -28.44
C VAL A 376 -1.79 -12.38 -29.32
N ALA A 377 -1.17 -11.27 -29.72
CA ALA A 377 -1.73 -10.31 -30.65
C ALA A 377 -0.71 -10.00 -31.74
N PRO A 378 -0.73 -10.73 -32.88
CA PRO A 378 0.20 -10.49 -33.99
C PRO A 378 0.14 -9.09 -34.58
N ALA A 379 -0.98 -8.37 -34.37
CA ALA A 379 -1.12 -6.96 -34.71
C ALA A 379 -0.09 -6.06 -34.01
N LEU A 380 0.51 -6.53 -32.90
CA LEU A 380 1.55 -5.81 -32.16
C LEU A 380 2.95 -5.95 -32.78
N ALA A 381 3.12 -6.78 -33.81
CA ALA A 381 4.35 -6.89 -34.58
C ALA A 381 4.39 -5.84 -35.72
N ASP A 382 4.10 -4.58 -35.37
CA ASP A 382 4.16 -3.42 -36.27
C ASP A 382 5.37 -2.52 -35.95
N ASP A 383 5.52 -1.41 -36.68
CA ASP A 383 6.63 -0.47 -36.52
C ASP A 383 6.38 0.58 -35.40
N THR A 384 5.33 0.40 -34.57
CA THR A 384 5.00 1.33 -33.49
C THR A 384 6.19 1.48 -32.55
N PRO A 385 6.57 2.72 -32.17
CA PRO A 385 7.66 2.95 -31.24
C PRO A 385 7.53 2.11 -29.96
N ALA A 386 8.57 1.35 -29.64
CA ALA A 386 8.66 0.57 -28.42
C ALA A 386 9.92 0.90 -27.59
N LEU A 387 9.80 0.77 -26.27
CA LEU A 387 10.90 0.87 -25.31
C LEU A 387 10.82 -0.29 -24.30
N VAL A 388 11.97 -0.76 -23.82
CA VAL A 388 12.04 -1.65 -22.66
C VAL A 388 12.49 -0.85 -21.45
N LEU A 389 11.62 -0.77 -20.44
CA LEU A 389 11.88 -0.07 -19.20
C LEU A 389 11.06 -0.71 -18.09
N ASP A 390 11.70 -1.04 -16.98
CA ASP A 390 10.99 -1.46 -15.78
C ASP A 390 10.27 -0.24 -15.16
N GLY A 391 8.94 -0.36 -15.03
CA GLY A 391 8.07 0.65 -14.46
C GLY A 391 8.28 0.90 -12.98
N ASP A 392 8.96 0.03 -12.22
CA ASP A 392 9.11 0.13 -10.76
C ASP A 392 10.51 0.53 -10.31
N LEU A 393 11.37 1.03 -11.22
CA LEU A 393 12.72 1.44 -10.83
C LEU A 393 12.70 2.58 -9.78
N PRO A 394 13.52 2.49 -8.73
CA PRO A 394 13.63 3.50 -7.69
C PRO A 394 14.31 4.78 -8.20
N LYS A 395 14.04 5.89 -7.52
CA LYS A 395 14.80 7.13 -7.69
C LYS A 395 16.24 6.97 -7.20
N GLU A 396 17.20 7.56 -7.91
CA GLU A 396 18.63 7.48 -7.59
C GLU A 396 18.99 8.07 -6.22
N ASP A 397 18.21 9.01 -5.70
CA ASP A 397 18.37 9.59 -4.36
C ASP A 397 18.35 8.55 -3.22
N TRP A 398 17.76 7.37 -3.46
CA TRP A 398 17.75 6.26 -2.52
C TRP A 398 19.02 5.40 -2.52
N PHE A 399 19.93 5.62 -3.47
CA PHE A 399 21.16 4.83 -3.64
C PHE A 399 22.36 5.50 -2.94
N THR A 400 22.06 6.48 -2.08
CA THR A 400 23.01 7.29 -1.31
C THR A 400 23.34 6.62 0.03
N GLY A 401 24.50 6.96 0.60
CA GLY A 401 24.98 6.40 1.87
C GLY A 401 26.20 5.50 1.75
N ASP A 402 26.77 5.18 2.90
CA ASP A 402 27.95 4.32 3.03
C ASP A 402 27.54 2.86 3.29
N ARG A 403 28.38 1.92 2.83
CA ARG A 403 28.20 0.50 3.14
C ARG A 403 28.51 0.23 4.61
N SER A 404 27.67 -0.58 5.23
CA SER A 404 27.92 -1.12 6.55
C SER A 404 28.87 -2.33 6.49
N PRO A 405 29.65 -2.60 7.56
CA PRO A 405 30.38 -3.85 7.70
C PRO A 405 29.45 -5.06 7.63
N ARG A 406 29.92 -6.13 6.99
CA ARG A 406 29.10 -7.34 6.84
C ARG A 406 28.98 -8.09 8.15
N LEU A 407 27.85 -8.75 8.37
CA LEU A 407 27.67 -9.63 9.53
C LEU A 407 28.68 -10.79 9.51
N SER A 408 28.95 -11.34 8.33
CA SER A 408 29.90 -12.44 8.12
C SER A 408 31.36 -12.10 8.44
N GLU A 409 31.71 -10.81 8.52
CA GLU A 409 33.02 -10.34 9.00
C GLU A 409 33.14 -10.45 10.52
N ARG A 410 32.02 -10.48 11.24
CA ARG A 410 31.97 -10.49 12.71
C ARG A 410 31.98 -11.91 13.27
N ASP A 411 31.14 -12.80 12.74
CA ASP A 411 30.93 -14.16 13.27
C ASP A 411 31.42 -15.26 12.32
N GLY A 412 31.71 -14.94 11.06
CA GLY A 412 32.28 -15.87 10.11
C GLY A 412 31.26 -16.76 9.39
N GLU A 413 29.97 -16.64 9.70
CA GLU A 413 28.88 -17.36 9.04
C GLU A 413 28.30 -16.51 7.90
N VAL A 414 27.59 -17.14 6.95
CA VAL A 414 27.03 -16.43 5.79
C VAL A 414 25.68 -15.85 6.17
N HIS A 415 25.43 -14.58 5.85
CA HIS A 415 24.16 -13.92 6.11
C HIS A 415 23.50 -13.47 4.81
N THR A 416 22.30 -13.99 4.55
CA THR A 416 21.50 -13.64 3.37
C THR A 416 20.21 -12.92 3.78
N VAL A 417 19.64 -12.12 2.87
CA VAL A 417 18.47 -11.28 3.17
C VAL A 417 17.33 -11.43 2.17
N VAL A 418 16.11 -11.33 2.68
CA VAL A 418 14.86 -11.23 1.91
C VAL A 418 14.12 -9.96 2.34
N PRO A 419 14.11 -8.89 1.52
CA PRO A 419 13.22 -7.77 1.72
C PRO A 419 11.81 -8.12 1.20
N GLY A 420 10.84 -8.20 2.10
CA GLY A 420 9.49 -8.67 1.77
C GLY A 420 9.37 -10.18 1.65
N ARG A 421 8.23 -10.67 1.18
CA ARG A 421 7.78 -12.07 1.32
C ARG A 421 8.84 -13.10 0.85
N PRO A 422 9.08 -14.22 1.57
CA PRO A 422 10.02 -15.27 1.17
C PRO A 422 9.43 -16.18 0.08
N ILE A 423 9.11 -15.60 -1.09
CA ILE A 423 8.48 -16.31 -2.20
C ILE A 423 9.41 -17.42 -2.69
N GLY A 424 8.92 -18.65 -2.59
CA GLY A 424 9.67 -19.84 -2.99
C GLY A 424 10.62 -20.43 -1.95
N LEU A 425 10.70 -19.85 -0.76
CA LEU A 425 11.48 -20.37 0.36
C LEU A 425 10.55 -20.95 1.43
N HIS A 426 10.61 -22.26 1.62
CA HIS A 426 9.80 -22.98 2.59
C HIS A 426 10.60 -23.31 3.86
N PRO A 427 9.95 -23.61 4.99
CA PRO A 427 10.65 -23.91 6.24
C PRO A 427 11.74 -25.00 6.14
N PRO A 428 11.55 -26.10 5.37
CA PRO A 428 12.62 -27.08 5.14
C PRO A 428 13.82 -26.53 4.39
N ASP A 429 13.63 -25.59 3.46
CA ASP A 429 14.72 -24.95 2.71
C ASP A 429 15.59 -24.11 3.64
N VAL A 430 14.96 -23.37 4.56
CA VAL A 430 15.67 -22.60 5.60
C VAL A 430 16.44 -23.53 6.54
N ALA A 431 15.89 -24.71 6.86
CA ALA A 431 16.61 -25.72 7.62
C ALA A 431 17.84 -26.25 6.87
N ALA A 432 17.72 -26.52 5.56
CA ALA A 432 18.83 -26.96 4.73
C ALA A 432 19.94 -25.88 4.62
N LEU A 433 19.56 -24.60 4.55
CA LEU A 433 20.50 -23.48 4.61
C LEU A 433 21.19 -23.41 5.98
N ALA A 434 20.45 -23.59 7.07
CA ALA A 434 20.96 -23.57 8.44
C ALA A 434 22.00 -24.69 8.69
N GLU A 435 21.78 -25.89 8.16
CA GLU A 435 22.76 -27.00 8.21
C GLU A 435 24.10 -26.66 7.54
N ARG A 436 24.12 -25.62 6.69
CA ARG A 436 25.29 -25.17 5.91
C ARG A 436 25.86 -23.83 6.44
N GLY A 437 25.41 -23.38 7.62
CA GLY A 437 25.87 -22.13 8.24
C GLY A 437 25.44 -20.87 7.48
N ILE A 438 24.25 -20.91 6.87
CA ILE A 438 23.67 -19.77 6.14
C ILE A 438 22.47 -19.25 6.93
N HIS A 439 22.56 -18.00 7.37
CA HIS A 439 21.46 -17.28 8.02
C HIS A 439 20.54 -16.64 6.98
N LEU A 440 19.26 -16.62 7.29
CA LEU A 440 18.21 -15.95 6.55
C LEU A 440 17.64 -14.81 7.38
N HIS A 441 17.80 -13.58 6.90
CA HIS A 441 17.21 -12.38 7.46
C HIS A 441 16.00 -11.97 6.64
N PHE A 442 14.84 -11.87 7.28
CA PHE A 442 13.58 -11.53 6.64
C PHE A 442 13.04 -10.20 7.19
N TYR A 443 12.76 -9.27 6.29
CA TYR A 443 12.23 -7.93 6.59
C TYR A 443 10.77 -7.80 6.16
N GLY A 444 9.91 -7.36 7.07
CA GLY A 444 8.52 -7.03 6.76
C GLY A 444 7.60 -7.16 7.97
N ASP A 445 6.30 -7.01 7.74
CA ASP A 445 5.29 -7.19 8.77
C ASP A 445 4.89 -8.67 8.91
N PHE A 446 5.00 -9.17 10.14
CA PHE A 446 4.77 -10.57 10.52
C PHE A 446 3.35 -10.82 11.04
N THR A 447 2.45 -9.83 10.96
CA THR A 447 1.07 -9.94 11.50
C THR A 447 0.11 -10.68 10.57
N HIS A 448 0.46 -10.86 9.29
CA HIS A 448 -0.39 -11.55 8.32
C HIS A 448 -0.45 -13.07 8.58
N GLY A 449 -1.66 -13.59 8.81
CA GLY A 449 -1.91 -14.92 9.38
C GLY A 449 -1.23 -16.11 8.69
N GLN A 450 -1.09 -16.11 7.36
CA GLN A 450 -0.41 -17.18 6.63
C GLN A 450 1.08 -17.31 6.97
N TRP A 451 1.73 -16.21 7.38
CA TRP A 451 3.15 -16.20 7.72
C TRP A 451 3.43 -16.61 9.15
N LYS A 452 2.45 -16.49 10.06
CA LYS A 452 2.64 -16.92 11.45
C LYS A 452 2.96 -18.41 11.54
N GLY A 453 2.21 -19.24 10.81
CA GLY A 453 2.47 -20.69 10.73
C GLY A 453 3.81 -21.02 10.07
N TRP A 454 4.17 -20.29 9.00
CA TRP A 454 5.48 -20.42 8.35
C TRP A 454 6.60 -20.09 9.34
N ILE A 455 6.53 -18.94 10.01
CA ILE A 455 7.53 -18.46 10.98
C ILE A 455 7.68 -19.43 12.14
N ASP A 456 6.57 -19.86 12.75
CA ASP A 456 6.60 -20.79 13.88
C ASP A 456 7.25 -22.11 13.48
N THR A 457 6.97 -22.60 12.27
CA THR A 457 7.58 -23.82 11.73
C THR A 457 9.08 -23.62 11.48
N THR A 458 9.46 -22.55 10.80
CA THR A 458 10.85 -22.24 10.48
C THR A 458 11.68 -22.02 11.75
N ARG A 459 11.14 -21.32 12.77
CA ARG A 459 11.81 -21.13 14.07
C ARG A 459 12.05 -22.46 14.80
N ARG A 460 11.17 -23.45 14.66
CA ARG A 460 11.40 -24.79 15.24
C ARG A 460 12.50 -25.55 14.51
N LEU A 461 12.57 -25.44 13.18
CA LEU A 461 13.55 -26.15 12.36
C LEU A 461 14.93 -25.50 12.37
N ALA A 462 14.99 -24.16 12.39
CA ALA A 462 16.21 -23.37 12.24
C ALA A 462 16.28 -22.21 13.27
N PRO A 463 16.23 -22.49 14.58
CA PRO A 463 16.03 -21.47 15.63
C PRO A 463 17.12 -20.39 15.71
N ARG A 464 18.33 -20.68 15.22
CA ARG A 464 19.48 -19.75 15.22
C ARG A 464 19.76 -19.11 13.87
N HIS A 465 19.03 -19.51 12.82
CA HIS A 465 19.33 -19.12 11.43
C HIS A 465 18.20 -18.36 10.75
N LEU A 466 17.01 -18.26 11.36
CA LEU A 466 15.97 -17.31 10.94
C LEU A 466 16.01 -16.06 11.81
N HIS A 467 16.19 -14.90 11.19
CA HIS A 467 16.15 -13.59 11.84
C HIS A 467 15.03 -12.74 11.24
N LEU A 468 14.17 -12.19 12.09
CA LEU A 468 13.03 -11.38 11.68
C LEU A 468 13.28 -9.92 12.05
N HIS A 469 13.05 -9.02 11.08
CA HIS A 469 13.29 -7.58 11.21
C HIS A 469 12.06 -6.79 10.76
N THR A 470 11.85 -5.63 11.36
CA THR A 470 10.83 -4.67 10.90
C THR A 470 11.14 -4.18 9.49
N HIS A 471 10.16 -3.61 8.80
CA HIS A 471 10.37 -2.95 7.51
C HIS A 471 11.49 -1.89 7.54
N VAL A 472 12.10 -1.66 6.36
CA VAL A 472 13.17 -0.69 6.13
C VAL A 472 12.79 0.16 4.94
N ASP A 473 12.67 1.46 5.20
CA ASP A 473 12.40 2.47 4.17
C ASP A 473 13.60 2.62 3.21
N GLN A 474 13.30 3.14 2.01
CA GLN A 474 14.23 3.29 0.89
C GLN A 474 15.54 4.00 1.26
N ASP A 475 15.49 4.99 2.15
CA ASP A 475 16.65 5.79 2.56
C ASP A 475 17.69 5.00 3.38
N ARG A 476 17.27 3.88 3.96
CA ARG A 476 18.13 2.99 4.75
C ARG A 476 18.50 1.71 4.02
N TRP A 477 18.10 1.52 2.76
CA TRP A 477 18.46 0.33 1.99
C TRP A 477 19.97 0.10 1.92
N VAL A 478 20.74 1.14 1.61
CA VAL A 478 22.21 1.03 1.50
C VAL A 478 22.82 0.68 2.85
N GLU A 479 22.49 1.44 3.90
CA GLU A 479 23.01 1.22 5.25
C GLU A 479 22.67 -0.19 5.77
N GLU A 480 21.40 -0.59 5.70
CA GLU A 480 20.91 -1.80 6.34
C GLU A 480 21.22 -3.06 5.52
N PHE A 481 20.92 -3.06 4.22
CA PHE A 481 21.06 -4.28 3.42
C PHE A 481 22.51 -4.57 3.02
N SER A 482 23.41 -3.58 2.98
CA SER A 482 24.83 -3.85 2.68
C SER A 482 25.55 -4.71 3.73
N ARG A 483 24.92 -4.96 4.88
CA ARG A 483 25.39 -5.84 5.95
C ARG A 483 25.37 -7.32 5.59
N TYR A 484 24.70 -7.69 4.50
CA TYR A 484 24.50 -9.08 4.07
C TYR A 484 25.49 -9.49 2.97
N ASP A 485 25.69 -10.80 2.80
CA ASP A 485 26.56 -11.34 1.75
C ASP A 485 25.85 -11.41 0.39
N ALA A 486 24.54 -11.68 0.40
CA ALA A 486 23.70 -11.77 -0.79
C ALA A 486 22.21 -11.61 -0.45
N GLY A 487 21.39 -11.29 -1.45
CA GLY A 487 19.94 -11.13 -1.30
C GLY A 487 19.13 -12.06 -2.19
N TRP A 488 17.98 -12.52 -1.71
CA TRP A 488 17.14 -13.49 -2.43
C TRP A 488 16.14 -12.84 -3.37
N LEU A 489 16.16 -13.26 -4.64
CA LEU A 489 15.02 -13.11 -5.55
C LEU A 489 13.99 -14.22 -5.27
N HIS A 490 12.90 -14.27 -6.05
CA HIS A 490 11.93 -15.36 -5.95
C HIS A 490 12.60 -16.69 -6.31
N VAL A 491 12.35 -17.73 -5.51
CA VAL A 491 12.90 -19.07 -5.75
C VAL A 491 11.84 -19.93 -6.43
N PHE A 492 11.98 -20.16 -7.73
CA PHE A 492 11.05 -21.00 -8.48
C PHE A 492 11.80 -21.78 -9.56
N ALA A 493 11.22 -22.92 -9.95
CA ALA A 493 11.65 -23.70 -11.10
C ALA A 493 10.66 -23.46 -12.24
N SER A 494 11.14 -22.84 -13.31
CA SER A 494 10.38 -22.69 -14.54
C SER A 494 10.18 -24.05 -15.20
N ASP A 495 9.06 -24.24 -15.87
CA ASP A 495 8.77 -25.41 -16.68
C ASP A 495 8.59 -25.07 -18.17
N ASN A 496 8.77 -23.81 -18.59
CA ASN A 496 8.45 -23.36 -19.94
C ASN A 496 9.31 -23.94 -21.08
N ALA A 497 10.44 -24.58 -20.75
CA ALA A 497 11.37 -25.25 -21.67
C ALA A 497 11.78 -24.41 -22.88
N GLY A 498 11.93 -23.10 -22.70
CA GLY A 498 12.33 -22.19 -23.77
C GLY A 498 11.19 -21.72 -24.67
N GLU A 499 9.93 -22.05 -24.33
CA GLU A 499 8.75 -21.68 -25.11
C GLU A 499 7.97 -20.55 -24.45
N LEU A 500 7.90 -19.38 -25.10
CA LEU A 500 7.18 -18.21 -24.57
C LEU A 500 5.71 -18.49 -24.24
N ARG A 501 5.02 -19.32 -25.02
CA ARG A 501 3.60 -19.66 -24.76
C ARG A 501 3.37 -20.43 -23.46
N ARG A 502 4.44 -21.04 -22.93
CA ARG A 502 4.42 -21.75 -21.65
C ARG A 502 4.91 -20.88 -20.50
N ALA A 503 5.42 -19.67 -20.79
CA ALA A 503 5.87 -18.75 -19.77
C ALA A 503 4.70 -18.28 -18.90
N ASN A 504 4.95 -18.18 -17.60
CA ASN A 504 3.98 -17.70 -16.62
C ASN A 504 4.42 -16.35 -16.01
N TRP A 505 3.77 -15.93 -14.92
CA TRP A 505 4.06 -14.66 -14.25
C TRP A 505 5.50 -14.59 -13.71
N ASP A 506 5.98 -15.65 -13.05
CA ASP A 506 7.33 -15.68 -12.48
C ASP A 506 8.41 -15.63 -13.58
N ASP A 507 8.14 -16.22 -14.75
CA ASP A 507 9.06 -16.22 -15.89
C ASP A 507 9.25 -14.81 -16.49
N LEU A 508 8.19 -14.01 -16.58
CA LEU A 508 8.21 -12.73 -17.31
C LEU A 508 8.33 -11.49 -16.42
N ASN A 509 8.13 -11.63 -15.11
CA ASN A 509 8.14 -10.49 -14.19
C ASN A 509 9.55 -10.18 -13.66
N TYR A 510 9.86 -8.88 -13.55
CA TYR A 510 10.96 -8.38 -12.73
C TYR A 510 10.48 -8.08 -11.30
N PRO A 511 11.06 -8.72 -10.26
CA PRO A 511 10.63 -8.47 -8.90
C PRO A 511 11.21 -7.13 -8.41
N ALA A 512 10.38 -6.26 -7.79
CA ALA A 512 10.81 -4.95 -7.29
C ALA A 512 12.03 -5.02 -6.35
N ARG A 513 12.18 -6.13 -5.60
CA ARG A 513 13.33 -6.37 -4.72
C ARG A 513 14.68 -6.45 -5.44
N LEU A 514 14.71 -6.71 -6.76
CA LEU A 514 15.95 -6.73 -7.53
C LEU A 514 16.67 -5.39 -7.39
N ALA A 515 15.97 -4.28 -7.65
CA ALA A 515 16.54 -2.94 -7.53
C ALA A 515 16.87 -2.59 -6.07
N THR A 516 16.02 -3.00 -5.11
CA THR A 516 16.29 -2.82 -3.66
C THR A 516 17.61 -3.46 -3.22
N LEU A 517 17.86 -4.71 -3.64
CA LEU A 517 19.08 -5.44 -3.27
C LEU A 517 20.32 -4.84 -3.97
N VAL A 518 20.18 -4.51 -5.25
CA VAL A 518 21.24 -3.90 -6.06
C VAL A 518 21.60 -2.50 -5.55
N ALA A 519 20.65 -1.73 -5.04
CA ALA A 519 20.90 -0.44 -4.39
C ALA A 519 21.95 -0.55 -3.27
N ALA A 520 21.87 -1.63 -2.48
CA ALA A 520 22.81 -1.91 -1.39
C ALA A 520 24.11 -2.61 -1.83
N GLY A 521 24.29 -2.87 -3.13
CA GLY A 521 25.46 -3.56 -3.66
C GLY A 521 25.46 -5.07 -3.47
N LEU A 522 24.30 -5.68 -3.17
CA LEU A 522 24.21 -7.11 -2.89
C LEU A 522 24.19 -7.94 -4.18
N PRO A 523 25.03 -8.98 -4.28
CA PRO A 523 24.78 -10.09 -5.20
C PRO A 523 23.38 -10.67 -5.00
N VAL A 524 22.70 -10.98 -6.09
CA VAL A 524 21.35 -11.55 -6.04
C VAL A 524 21.37 -13.07 -6.22
N LEU A 525 20.59 -13.78 -5.41
CA LEU A 525 20.47 -15.23 -5.45
C LEU A 525 19.24 -15.62 -6.28
N GLN A 526 19.45 -16.48 -7.27
CA GLN A 526 18.38 -16.97 -8.14
C GLN A 526 18.61 -18.44 -8.48
N ARG A 527 17.53 -19.24 -8.51
CA ARG A 527 17.61 -20.61 -9.00
C ARG A 527 18.00 -20.60 -10.48
N ASP A 528 18.94 -21.45 -10.87
CA ASP A 528 19.31 -21.60 -12.28
C ASP A 528 18.19 -22.29 -13.06
N ASN A 529 17.60 -21.55 -13.99
CA ASN A 529 16.57 -22.00 -14.90
C ASN A 529 17.14 -22.14 -16.32
N ALA A 530 18.36 -22.66 -16.44
CA ALA A 530 18.98 -22.94 -17.72
C ALA A 530 18.09 -23.83 -18.61
N GLY A 531 17.90 -23.45 -19.87
CA GLY A 531 16.97 -24.10 -20.80
C GLY A 531 15.54 -23.54 -20.76
N HIS A 532 15.26 -22.56 -19.90
CA HIS A 532 13.99 -21.85 -19.80
C HIS A 532 14.15 -20.37 -20.12
N LEU A 533 13.05 -19.72 -20.51
CA LEU A 533 12.98 -18.27 -20.67
C LEU A 533 12.55 -17.65 -19.34
N VAL A 534 13.46 -16.93 -18.68
CA VAL A 534 13.18 -16.23 -17.43
C VAL A 534 13.77 -14.84 -17.53
N ALA A 535 12.93 -13.82 -17.68
CA ALA A 535 13.35 -12.44 -17.93
C ALA A 535 14.33 -11.96 -16.86
N THR A 536 14.00 -12.17 -15.58
CA THR A 536 14.88 -11.76 -14.47
C THR A 536 16.25 -12.45 -14.56
N GLN A 537 16.30 -13.72 -14.98
CA GLN A 537 17.57 -14.44 -15.18
C GLN A 537 18.39 -13.82 -16.31
N THR A 538 17.76 -13.49 -17.44
CA THR A 538 18.41 -12.81 -18.57
C THR A 538 19.06 -11.51 -18.10
N LEU A 539 18.29 -10.64 -17.45
CA LEU A 539 18.77 -9.36 -16.93
C LEU A 539 19.92 -9.52 -15.93
N VAL A 540 19.79 -10.43 -14.97
CA VAL A 540 20.81 -10.68 -13.94
C VAL A 540 22.09 -11.24 -14.54
N ARG A 541 22.02 -12.08 -15.59
CA ARG A 541 23.19 -12.60 -16.32
C ARG A 541 23.86 -11.51 -17.14
N ASP A 542 23.10 -10.73 -17.89
CA ASP A 542 23.62 -9.67 -18.77
C ASP A 542 24.36 -8.59 -17.99
N LEU A 543 23.82 -8.20 -16.84
CA LEU A 543 24.47 -7.26 -15.92
C LEU A 543 25.50 -7.95 -15.01
N GLY A 544 25.56 -9.29 -14.98
CA GLY A 544 26.47 -10.04 -14.12
C GLY A 544 26.28 -9.73 -12.63
N LEU A 545 25.03 -9.73 -12.16
CA LEU A 545 24.62 -9.34 -10.80
C LEU A 545 24.47 -10.50 -9.81
N GLY A 546 24.34 -11.73 -10.30
CA GLY A 546 23.81 -12.83 -9.48
C GLY A 546 24.68 -14.07 -9.33
N LEU A 547 24.32 -14.86 -8.33
CA LEU A 547 24.73 -16.26 -8.14
C LEU A 547 23.55 -17.16 -8.52
N PHE A 548 23.81 -18.08 -9.45
CA PHE A 548 22.81 -19.02 -9.95
C PHE A 548 23.08 -20.39 -9.35
N PHE A 549 22.07 -21.00 -8.75
CA PHE A 549 22.22 -22.27 -8.05
C PHE A 549 21.23 -23.33 -8.53
N THR A 550 21.69 -24.58 -8.55
CA THR A 550 20.89 -25.75 -8.92
C THR A 550 20.23 -26.42 -7.70
N ASP A 551 20.94 -26.43 -6.58
CA ASP A 551 20.48 -26.87 -5.27
C ASP A 551 21.19 -26.08 -4.14
N PHE A 552 20.79 -26.31 -2.89
CA PHE A 552 21.36 -25.59 -1.74
C PHE A 552 22.79 -26.02 -1.36
N GLY A 553 23.25 -27.18 -1.83
CA GLY A 553 24.65 -27.59 -1.69
C GLY A 553 25.56 -26.78 -2.61
N ASP A 554 25.17 -26.66 -3.88
CA ASP A 554 25.81 -25.78 -4.87
C ASP A 554 25.81 -24.32 -4.41
N LEU A 555 24.65 -23.79 -3.97
CA LEU A 555 24.56 -22.44 -3.44
C LEU A 555 25.51 -22.21 -2.26
N ALA A 556 25.58 -23.14 -1.32
CA ALA A 556 26.47 -23.00 -0.17
C ALA A 556 27.95 -23.00 -0.57
N ALA A 557 28.34 -23.83 -1.53
CA ALA A 557 29.71 -23.82 -2.05
C ALA A 557 30.07 -22.44 -2.64
N GLN A 558 29.16 -21.84 -3.41
CA GLN A 558 29.35 -20.50 -3.98
C GLN A 558 29.41 -19.40 -2.90
N LEU A 559 28.50 -19.44 -1.92
CA LEU A 559 28.45 -18.43 -0.85
C LEU A 559 29.66 -18.50 0.10
N HIS A 560 30.23 -19.70 0.31
CA HIS A 560 31.44 -19.87 1.11
C HIS A 560 32.73 -19.46 0.37
N ASP A 561 32.69 -19.29 -0.95
CA ASP A 561 33.77 -18.61 -1.69
C ASP A 561 33.69 -17.09 -1.49
N ARG A 562 34.28 -16.63 -0.37
CA ARG A 562 34.31 -15.21 -0.01
C ARG A 562 34.95 -14.33 -1.07
N THR A 563 35.90 -14.85 -1.86
CA THR A 563 36.57 -14.07 -2.91
C THR A 563 35.62 -13.83 -4.08
N GLN A 564 34.90 -14.88 -4.49
CA GLN A 564 33.86 -14.78 -5.51
C GLN A 564 32.75 -13.80 -5.09
N VAL A 565 32.21 -13.96 -3.87
CA VAL A 565 31.14 -13.11 -3.35
C VAL A 565 31.58 -11.65 -3.23
N ALA A 566 32.78 -11.38 -2.71
CA ALA A 566 33.31 -10.02 -2.61
C ALA A 566 33.52 -9.37 -3.99
N THR A 567 34.07 -10.12 -4.96
CA THR A 567 34.27 -9.63 -6.33
C THR A 567 32.95 -9.29 -7.01
N LEU A 568 31.93 -10.15 -6.82
CA LEU A 568 30.61 -9.93 -7.36
C LEU A 568 29.93 -8.71 -6.72
N ALA A 569 30.01 -8.58 -5.38
CA ALA A 569 29.45 -7.43 -4.67
C ALA A 569 30.08 -6.09 -5.12
N GLU A 570 31.40 -6.05 -5.34
CA GLU A 570 32.07 -4.87 -5.90
C GLU A 570 31.61 -4.54 -7.32
N ARG A 571 31.33 -5.57 -8.13
CA ARG A 571 30.75 -5.36 -9.47
C ARG A 571 29.35 -4.78 -9.37
N VAL A 572 28.46 -5.38 -8.57
CA VAL A 572 27.09 -4.89 -8.32
C VAL A 572 27.14 -3.43 -7.86
N TRP A 573 27.99 -3.12 -6.88
CA TRP A 573 28.13 -1.78 -6.33
C TRP A 573 28.48 -0.73 -7.39
N ARG A 574 29.36 -1.04 -8.35
CA ARG A 574 29.77 -0.10 -9.41
C ARG A 574 28.69 0.16 -10.45
N GLN A 575 27.79 -0.79 -10.66
CA GLN A 575 26.78 -0.71 -11.72
C GLN A 575 25.36 -0.46 -11.22
N ARG A 576 25.15 -0.37 -9.90
CA ARG A 576 23.82 -0.25 -9.29
C ARG A 576 22.96 0.88 -9.85
N HIS A 577 23.58 1.99 -10.24
CA HIS A 577 22.88 3.13 -10.84
C HIS A 577 22.17 2.79 -12.16
N GLN A 578 22.52 1.69 -12.84
CA GLN A 578 21.79 1.21 -14.01
C GLN A 578 20.35 0.75 -13.68
N LEU A 579 20.06 0.43 -12.41
CA LEU A 579 18.73 0.07 -11.92
C LEU A 579 18.05 1.22 -11.16
N THR A 580 18.34 2.47 -11.52
CA THR A 580 17.57 3.65 -11.09
C THR A 580 16.73 4.17 -12.25
N PHE A 581 15.59 4.79 -11.95
CA PHE A 581 14.76 5.42 -12.97
C PHE A 581 15.49 6.60 -13.63
N ASP A 582 16.27 7.37 -12.86
CA ASP A 582 17.05 8.52 -13.32
C ASP A 582 18.04 8.17 -14.44
N HIS A 583 18.63 6.96 -14.40
CA HIS A 583 19.52 6.47 -15.45
C HIS A 583 18.82 6.32 -16.81
N HIS A 584 17.52 6.01 -16.80
CA HIS A 584 16.72 5.79 -18.02
C HIS A 584 15.87 6.99 -18.42
N ALA A 585 15.77 8.02 -17.58
CA ALA A 585 14.85 9.14 -17.78
C ALA A 585 15.14 9.92 -19.09
N ASP A 586 16.41 10.16 -19.45
CA ASP A 586 16.72 10.85 -20.71
C ASP A 586 16.33 10.02 -21.95
N ARG A 587 16.51 8.69 -21.86
CA ARG A 587 16.08 7.75 -22.91
C ARG A 587 14.56 7.72 -23.03
N LEU A 588 13.84 7.77 -21.91
CA LEU A 588 12.38 7.85 -21.87
C LEU A 588 11.86 9.17 -22.48
N VAL A 589 12.49 10.30 -22.17
CA VAL A 589 12.13 11.60 -22.76
C VAL A 589 12.39 11.61 -24.27
N ALA A 590 13.53 11.06 -24.72
CA ALA A 590 13.80 10.89 -26.14
C ALA A 590 12.75 9.99 -26.83
N PHE A 591 12.30 8.94 -26.15
CA PHE A 591 11.22 8.08 -26.63
C PHE A 591 9.89 8.84 -26.76
N PHE A 592 9.49 9.64 -25.77
CA PHE A 592 8.30 10.50 -25.88
C PHE A 592 8.38 11.44 -27.07
N ARG A 593 9.53 12.10 -27.28
CA ARG A 593 9.73 12.99 -28.44
C ARG A 593 9.59 12.26 -29.76
N ARG A 594 10.09 11.02 -29.86
CA ARG A 594 9.92 10.17 -31.04
C ARG A 594 8.43 9.89 -31.29
N VAL A 595 7.70 9.43 -30.28
CA VAL A 595 6.26 9.14 -30.36
C VAL A 595 5.47 10.37 -30.82
N ILE A 596 5.72 11.53 -30.19
CA ILE A 596 5.09 12.81 -30.58
C ILE A 596 5.36 13.15 -32.05
N SER A 597 6.59 12.93 -32.52
CA SER A 597 6.98 13.25 -33.90
C SER A 597 6.37 12.32 -34.94
N GLU A 598 6.04 11.09 -34.58
CA GLU A 598 5.45 10.08 -35.46
C GLU A 598 3.92 10.17 -35.47
N ALA A 599 3.28 10.46 -34.34
CA ALA A 599 1.83 10.66 -34.23
C ALA A 599 1.31 11.89 -35.00
N HIS A 600 2.18 12.87 -35.27
CA HIS A 600 1.85 14.06 -36.06
C HIS A 600 2.11 13.91 -37.58
N ARG A 601 2.56 12.74 -38.05
CA ARG A 601 2.71 12.43 -39.48
C ARG A 601 1.44 11.81 -40.04
#